data_AF-A0A397TYC0-F1
#
_entry.id   AF-A0A397TYC0-F1
#
_cell.length_a   1.000
_cell.length_b   1.000
_cell.length_c   1.000
_cell.angle_alpha   90.00
_cell.angle_beta   90.00
_cell.angle_gamma   90.00
#
_symmetry.space_group_name_H-M   'P 1'
#
loop_
_entity.id
_entity.type
_entity.pdbx_description
1 polymer ?
#
loop_
_entity_poly.entity_id
_entity_poly.type
_entity_poly.pdbx_seq_one_letter_code
_entity_poly.pdbx_strand_id
1 'polypeptide(L)'
;DLREDYKYCKDSFIFSLKNGTIQNSILSRVIDPEHAILSIRTCGPYFGQGYDLAMWHNFNEDKNCWNNQSSYDKRIRNTSTYDNYNRSYFKAAEYEIFRLARKLSKN
;
A
#
# COMPACT_ATOMS: atom_id res chain seq x y z
N ASP A 1 -23.62 -0.60 9.25
CA ASP A 1 -23.09 0.73 8.96
C ASP A 1 -21.64 0.57 8.51
N LEU A 2 -21.42 0.49 7.20
CA LEU A 2 -20.11 0.25 6.58
C LEU A 2 -19.53 1.61 6.18
N ARG A 3 -19.06 2.39 7.16
CA ARG A 3 -18.33 3.62 6.85
C ARG A 3 -16.89 3.25 6.52
N GLU A 4 -16.62 3.17 5.23
CA GLU A 4 -15.28 3.38 4.68
C GLU A 4 -14.80 4.75 5.15
N ASP A 5 -13.70 4.78 5.89
CA ASP A 5 -13.19 5.99 6.51
C ASP A 5 -11.74 6.19 6.10
N TYR A 6 -11.53 7.17 5.21
CA TYR A 6 -10.20 7.58 4.80
C TYR A 6 -9.53 8.37 5.91
N LYS A 7 -8.26 8.07 6.14
CA LYS A 7 -7.42 8.73 7.12
C LYS A 7 -6.40 9.60 6.42
N TYR A 8 -6.49 10.90 6.72
CA TYR A 8 -5.49 11.87 6.31
C TYR A 8 -4.10 11.46 6.81
N CYS A 9 -3.12 11.38 5.90
CA CYS A 9 -1.73 11.12 6.27
C CYS A 9 -0.74 11.66 5.22
N LYS A 10 -0.26 12.89 5.40
CA LYS A 10 0.72 13.53 4.50
C LYS A 10 2.12 12.90 4.47
N ASP A 11 2.47 12.19 5.54
CA ASP A 11 3.78 11.55 5.68
C ASP A 11 3.75 10.10 5.19
N SER A 12 2.61 9.63 4.67
CA SER A 12 2.45 8.28 4.14
C SER A 12 3.31 8.05 2.91
N PHE A 13 3.88 6.85 2.82
CA PHE A 13 4.61 6.39 1.66
C PHE A 13 4.41 4.89 1.48
N ILE A 14 4.45 4.45 0.24
CA ILE A 14 4.52 3.02 -0.13
C ILE A 14 5.85 2.79 -0.84
N PHE A 15 6.41 1.60 -0.69
CA PHE A 15 7.69 1.29 -1.31
C PHE A 15 7.78 -0.17 -1.74
N SER A 16 8.70 -0.43 -2.67
CA SER A 16 9.05 -1.77 -3.12
C SER A 16 10.56 -1.91 -3.17
N LEU A 17 11.08 -2.99 -2.62
CA LEU A 17 12.52 -3.30 -2.63
C LEU A 17 12.95 -4.02 -3.93
N LYS A 18 12.01 -4.38 -4.81
CA LYS A 18 12.22 -5.25 -5.98
C LYS A 18 13.01 -6.51 -5.60
N ASN A 19 14.21 -6.71 -6.17
CA ASN A 19 15.07 -7.87 -5.95
C ASN A 19 15.95 -7.72 -4.68
N GLY A 20 15.45 -7.06 -3.64
CA GLY A 20 16.14 -6.90 -2.36
C GLY A 20 17.34 -5.95 -2.35
N THR A 21 17.59 -5.21 -3.43
CA THR A 21 18.68 -4.21 -3.49
C THR A 21 18.11 -2.80 -3.33
N ILE A 22 18.61 -2.05 -2.32
CA ILE A 22 18.16 -0.67 -2.03
C ILE A 22 18.27 0.23 -3.27
N GLN A 23 19.32 0.04 -4.09
CA GLN A 23 19.54 0.81 -5.31
C GLN A 23 18.38 0.72 -6.31
N ASN A 24 17.65 -0.41 -6.32
CA ASN A 24 16.53 -0.63 -7.22
C ASN A 24 15.17 -0.39 -6.55
N SER A 25 15.18 0.04 -5.29
CA SER A 25 13.95 0.31 -4.56
C SER A 25 13.18 1.47 -5.17
N ILE A 26 11.86 1.40 -5.08
CA ILE A 26 10.96 2.49 -5.45
C ILE A 26 10.36 3.00 -4.15
N LEU A 27 10.54 4.29 -3.89
CA LEU A 27 9.82 5.02 -2.86
C LEU A 27 8.77 5.90 -3.54
N SER A 28 7.50 5.65 -3.22
CA SER A 28 6.38 6.46 -3.66
C SER A 28 5.74 7.19 -2.48
N ARG A 29 5.63 8.51 -2.60
CA ARG A 29 5.05 9.37 -1.57
C ARG A 29 3.61 9.72 -1.95
N VAL A 30 2.78 9.89 -0.93
CA VAL A 30 1.40 10.31 -1.12
C VAL A 30 1.34 11.70 -1.78
N ILE A 31 0.44 11.86 -2.74
CA ILE A 31 0.10 13.13 -3.39
C ILE A 31 -1.31 13.60 -3.04
N ASP A 32 -2.17 12.67 -2.64
CA ASP A 32 -3.51 12.93 -2.12
C ASP A 32 -3.61 12.46 -0.66
N PRO A 33 -3.22 13.30 0.30
CA PRO A 33 -3.09 12.90 1.69
C PRO A 33 -4.45 12.64 2.35
N GLU A 34 -5.54 13.24 1.88
CA GLU A 34 -6.90 13.04 2.40
C GLU A 34 -7.34 11.58 2.24
N HIS A 35 -6.89 10.92 1.17
CA HIS A 35 -7.21 9.52 0.88
C HIS A 35 -6.02 8.58 1.03
N ALA A 36 -5.06 8.92 1.91
CA ALA A 36 -3.80 8.18 2.05
C ALA A 36 -3.99 6.73 2.51
N ILE A 37 -4.86 6.51 3.50
CA ILE A 37 -5.08 5.21 4.14
C ILE A 37 -6.58 5.00 4.28
N LEU A 38 -7.07 3.81 3.90
CA LEU A 38 -8.46 3.45 4.00
C LEU A 38 -8.64 2.35 5.05
N SER A 39 -9.51 2.57 6.04
CA SER A 39 -9.83 1.57 7.05
C SER A 39 -11.15 0.87 6.71
N ILE A 40 -11.06 -0.40 6.30
CA ILE A 40 -12.22 -1.23 5.98
C ILE A 40 -12.10 -2.56 6.73
N ARG A 41 -13.20 -2.98 7.37
CA ARG A 41 -13.25 -4.21 8.19
C ARG A 41 -12.97 -5.50 7.40
N THR A 42 -13.25 -5.50 6.10
CA THR A 42 -13.15 -6.67 5.22
C THR A 42 -11.84 -6.72 4.42
N CYS A 43 -10.94 -5.78 4.64
CA CYS A 43 -9.69 -5.65 3.90
C CYS A 43 -8.49 -5.68 4.85
N GLY A 44 -7.33 -6.10 4.33
CA GLY A 44 -6.04 -5.85 4.96
C GLY A 44 -5.61 -4.39 4.76
N PRO A 45 -4.29 -4.12 4.73
CA PRO A 45 -3.77 -2.80 4.41
C PRO A 45 -4.33 -2.26 3.09
N TYR A 46 -4.80 -1.01 3.13
CA TYR A 46 -5.32 -0.31 1.97
C TYR A 46 -4.79 1.12 1.97
N PHE A 47 -4.00 1.44 0.96
CA PHE A 47 -3.38 2.75 0.76
C PHE A 47 -3.84 3.35 -0.56
N GLY A 48 -4.30 4.60 -0.49
CA GLY A 48 -4.69 5.41 -1.65
C GLY A 48 -6.07 5.07 -2.20
N GLN A 49 -6.86 6.07 -2.57
CA GLN A 49 -8.22 5.89 -3.11
C GLN A 49 -8.26 4.98 -4.34
N GLY A 50 -7.20 4.95 -5.13
CA GLY A 50 -7.14 4.19 -6.39
C GLY A 50 -6.64 2.77 -6.25
N TYR A 51 -6.63 2.18 -5.04
CA TYR A 51 -6.02 0.88 -4.76
C TYR A 51 -4.51 0.90 -5.05
N ASP A 52 -3.82 2.00 -4.68
CA ASP A 52 -2.38 2.18 -4.89
C ASP A 52 -1.59 1.05 -4.20
N LEU A 53 -2.01 0.60 -3.03
CA LEU A 53 -1.61 -0.70 -2.48
C LEU A 53 -2.75 -1.24 -1.62
N ALA A 54 -3.44 -2.28 -2.09
CA ALA A 54 -4.58 -2.85 -1.40
C ALA A 54 -4.48 -4.37 -1.27
N MET A 55 -4.91 -4.89 -0.12
CA MET A 55 -5.04 -6.32 0.17
C MET A 55 -6.49 -6.65 0.56
N TRP A 56 -7.13 -7.59 -0.14
CA TRP A 56 -8.44 -8.13 0.28
C TRP A 56 -8.31 -9.30 1.25
N HIS A 57 -9.43 -9.71 1.84
CA HIS A 57 -9.50 -10.79 2.84
C HIS A 57 -8.73 -12.06 2.44
N ASN A 58 -8.83 -12.49 1.18
CA ASN A 58 -8.11 -13.64 0.64
C ASN A 58 -6.82 -13.23 -0.09
N PHE A 59 -6.01 -12.36 0.52
CA PHE A 59 -4.82 -11.76 -0.10
C PHE A 59 -3.79 -12.77 -0.66
N ASN A 60 -3.83 -14.01 -0.19
CA ASN A 60 -2.97 -15.11 -0.61
C ASN A 60 -3.49 -15.88 -1.84
N GLU A 61 -4.72 -15.61 -2.28
CA GLU A 61 -5.30 -16.14 -3.52
C GLU A 61 -5.00 -15.22 -4.72
N ASP A 62 -5.11 -15.78 -5.93
CA ASP A 62 -4.78 -15.05 -7.15
C ASP A 62 -5.62 -13.77 -7.30
N LYS A 63 -4.94 -12.66 -7.62
CA LYS A 63 -5.53 -11.34 -7.90
C LYS A 63 -6.31 -10.68 -6.76
N ASN A 64 -6.05 -11.06 -5.51
CA ASN A 64 -6.66 -10.43 -4.33
C ASN A 64 -5.80 -9.33 -3.67
N CYS A 65 -4.68 -8.97 -4.31
CA CYS A 65 -3.95 -7.75 -4.00
C CYS A 65 -3.83 -6.89 -5.26
N TRP A 66 -3.85 -5.57 -5.05
CA TRP A 66 -3.79 -4.59 -6.13
C TRP A 66 -2.67 -3.59 -5.92
N ASN A 67 -2.16 -3.14 -7.04
CA ASN A 67 -1.42 -1.91 -7.13
C ASN A 67 -1.89 -1.10 -8.35
N ASN A 68 -1.98 0.20 -8.14
CA ASN A 68 -2.25 1.22 -9.13
C ASN A 68 -1.35 2.43 -8.82
N GLN A 69 -1.51 3.52 -9.57
CA GLN A 69 -0.97 4.83 -9.25
C GLN A 69 -2.11 5.86 -9.36
N SER A 70 -2.58 6.36 -8.23
CA SER A 70 -3.63 7.37 -8.12
C SER A 70 -3.34 8.37 -7.01
N SER A 71 -3.28 7.93 -5.76
CA SER A 71 -3.03 8.79 -4.59
C SER A 71 -1.55 8.86 -4.19
N TYR A 72 -0.69 8.07 -4.84
CA TYR A 72 0.76 8.05 -4.65
C TYR A 72 1.50 8.36 -5.97
N ASP A 73 2.65 9.04 -5.89
CA ASP A 73 3.34 9.62 -7.05
C ASP A 73 3.92 8.61 -8.06
N LYS A 74 4.08 7.34 -7.68
CA LYS A 74 4.77 6.31 -8.48
C LYS A 74 4.13 4.94 -8.30
N ARG A 75 4.11 4.20 -9.41
CA ARG A 75 3.95 2.74 -9.43
C ARG A 75 5.08 2.06 -8.67
N ILE A 76 4.76 1.06 -7.83
CA ILE A 76 5.77 0.30 -7.05
C ILE A 76 6.02 -1.12 -7.57
N ARG A 77 5.37 -1.54 -8.65
CA ARG A 77 5.58 -2.84 -9.32
C ARG A 77 6.22 -2.67 -10.70
N ASN A 78 6.64 -3.78 -11.31
CA ASN A 78 7.23 -3.77 -12.66
C ASN A 78 6.18 -3.29 -13.68
N THR A 79 6.56 -2.40 -14.60
CA THR A 79 5.66 -1.87 -15.62
C THR A 79 5.00 -2.96 -16.48
N SER A 80 5.65 -4.11 -16.65
CA SER A 80 5.09 -5.25 -17.40
C SER A 80 3.94 -5.96 -16.68
N THR A 81 3.71 -5.71 -15.39
CA THR A 81 2.66 -6.37 -14.60
C THR A 81 1.34 -5.61 -14.57
N TYR A 82 1.24 -4.48 -15.28
CA TYR A 82 0.02 -3.67 -15.34
C TYR A 82 -0.81 -4.05 -16.56
N ASP A 83 -2.11 -4.17 -16.37
CA ASP A 83 -3.08 -4.31 -17.45
C ASP A 83 -3.30 -2.97 -18.19
N ASN A 84 -4.13 -3.02 -19.23
CA ASN A 84 -4.53 -1.84 -20.00
C ASN A 84 -5.37 -0.82 -19.20
N TYR A 85 -5.74 -1.14 -17.96
CA TYR A 85 -6.48 -0.28 -17.04
C TYR A 85 -5.60 0.25 -15.90
N ASN A 86 -4.26 0.17 -16.05
CA ASN A 86 -3.30 0.62 -15.03
C ASN A 86 -3.38 -0.16 -13.71
N ARG A 87 -3.80 -1.43 -13.73
CA ARG A 87 -3.88 -2.27 -12.53
C ARG A 87 -2.88 -3.40 -12.59
N SER A 88 -2.12 -3.56 -11.53
CA SER A 88 -1.28 -4.73 -11.33
C SER A 88 -1.82 -5.59 -10.19
N TYR A 89 -2.22 -6.80 -10.54
CA TYR A 89 -2.74 -7.77 -9.59
C TYR A 89 -1.62 -8.67 -9.08
N PHE A 90 -1.72 -9.09 -7.82
CA PHE A 90 -0.80 -10.05 -7.22
C PHE A 90 -1.46 -10.78 -6.05
N LYS A 91 -0.72 -11.71 -5.46
CA LYS A 91 -1.02 -12.34 -4.18
C LYS A 91 0.13 -12.10 -3.21
N ALA A 92 -0.17 -11.88 -1.94
CA ALA A 92 0.83 -11.79 -0.89
C ALA A 92 0.95 -13.15 -0.21
N ALA A 93 2.17 -13.68 -0.09
CA ALA A 93 2.39 -14.91 0.66
C ALA A 93 2.22 -14.67 2.17
N GLU A 94 2.73 -13.55 2.65
CA GLU A 94 2.77 -13.16 4.07
C GLU A 94 2.68 -11.63 4.18
N TYR A 95 2.24 -11.13 5.34
CA TYR A 95 2.32 -9.71 5.70
C TYR A 95 2.58 -9.56 7.19
N GLU A 96 3.35 -8.54 7.55
CA GLU A 96 3.73 -8.22 8.93
C GLU A 96 3.43 -6.75 9.21
N ILE A 97 3.03 -6.44 10.45
CA ILE A 97 2.75 -5.06 10.88
C ILE A 97 3.68 -4.73 12.02
N PHE A 98 4.48 -3.68 11.82
CA PHE A 98 5.41 -3.16 12.82
C PHE A 98 4.94 -1.79 13.31
N ARG A 99 5.00 -1.59 14.62
CA ARG A 99 4.77 -0.28 15.26
C ARG A 99 6.02 0.13 16.00
N LEU A 100 6.53 1.31 15.68
CA LEU A 100 7.63 1.90 16.43
C LEU A 100 7.13 2.38 17.79
N ALA A 101 7.71 1.87 18.87
CA ALA A 101 7.53 2.39 20.21
C ALA A 101 8.65 3.40 20.51
N ARG A 102 8.31 4.59 21.01
CA ARG A 102 9.32 5.50 21.54
C ARG A 102 10.02 4.82 22.71
N LYS A 103 11.35 4.88 22.73
CA LYS A 103 12.12 4.51 23.92
C LYS A 103 11.78 5.54 25.01
N LEU A 104 11.16 5.11 26.09
CA LEU A 104 11.05 5.95 27.29
C LEU A 104 12.47 6.18 27.80
N SER A 105 12.92 7.42 27.83
CA SER A 105 14.16 7.77 28.52
C SER A 105 13.96 7.48 30.00
N LYS A 106 14.79 6.61 30.58
CA LYS A 106 14.92 6.53 32.04
C LYS A 106 15.66 7.80 32.45
N ASN A 107 14.97 8.69 33.18
CA ASN A 107 15.64 9.74 33.95
C ASN A 107 16.43 9.08 35.08
#